data_AF-A0A8J2KE41-F1
#
_entry.id   AF-A0A8J2KE41-F1
#
_cell.length_a   1.000
_cell.length_b   1.000
_cell.length_c   1.000
_cell.angle_alpha   90.00
_cell.angle_beta   90.00
_cell.angle_gamma   90.00
#
_symmetry.space_group_name_H-M   'P 1'
#
loop_
_entity.id
_entity.type
_entity.pdbx_description
1 polymer ?
#
loop_
_entity_poly.entity_id
_entity_poly.type
_entity_poly.pdbx_seq_one_letter_code
_entity_poly.pdbx_strand_id
1 'polypeptide(L)'
;MTLVAKFVQKSTFPGIRKFSSITIPTEGITRNVTPDLNSVSVTVRNKNEPNLELLETFRQQEASKLLQTKCSIPWTTPEVSRNIGSTTIATDKKRSIWDWRPAPLFLKHSFVKWPVLNVQDTPMDIINTEEKFKEMMTELRDLQVMEIGFRVKNSSTNYQRLACLITISTRFKDYVVDCLSLEKEIVKELNEIFANPYILKVTFCGKVVDILSLKKDFGIHVIGLFDIRKAERIIKSTEKIIEERDEEINTFGYFLHKYINIESSHRGFWKQRPLTETTIKAARKDSHFLLNVYDQQKELLMKLENGYLLSVYELSKSAQTQGLSARNENEWMEKYKNHFNEQQWHALTELNTWRKRIAQDRNCNVRLVATNKILTQLAERLPKTEEHFMEIISRMPCTTARIDLKNDSNLLVKLFQ
;
A
#
# COMPACT_ATOMS: atom_id res chain seq x y z
N MET A 1 -30.04 -38.95 -28.22
CA MET A 1 -29.91 -39.37 -26.81
C MET A 1 -30.33 -38.20 -25.93
N THR A 2 -31.62 -37.86 -25.82
CA THR A 2 -32.70 -38.57 -25.12
C THR A 2 -32.66 -38.31 -23.61
N LEU A 3 -33.54 -37.38 -23.15
CA LEU A 3 -34.28 -37.36 -21.85
C LEU A 3 -33.45 -37.16 -20.55
N VAL A 4 -33.82 -36.45 -19.47
CA VAL A 4 -35.07 -36.02 -18.78
C VAL A 4 -34.64 -34.83 -17.87
N ALA A 5 -35.15 -33.59 -17.90
CA ALA A 5 -36.43 -33.04 -17.45
C ALA A 5 -36.70 -32.99 -15.91
N LYS A 6 -37.07 -31.78 -15.45
CA LYS A 6 -37.94 -31.42 -14.30
C LYS A 6 -37.36 -31.41 -12.87
N PHE A 7 -37.24 -30.21 -12.31
CA PHE A 7 -38.15 -29.76 -11.24
C PHE A 7 -38.36 -28.24 -11.34
N VAL A 8 -39.63 -27.83 -11.48
CA VAL A 8 -40.12 -26.45 -11.51
C VAL A 8 -41.19 -26.33 -10.43
N GLN A 9 -41.24 -25.16 -9.77
CA GLN A 9 -42.31 -24.50 -8.99
C GLN A 9 -41.75 -24.06 -7.63
N LYS A 10 -42.00 -22.87 -7.08
CA LYS A 10 -42.90 -21.75 -7.38
C LYS A 10 -42.49 -20.63 -6.41
N SER A 11 -42.25 -19.42 -6.90
CA SER A 11 -42.48 -18.18 -6.11
C SER A 11 -42.35 -16.97 -7.03
N THR A 12 -43.45 -16.63 -7.69
CA THR A 12 -43.69 -15.35 -8.36
C THR A 12 -43.92 -14.26 -7.30
N PHE A 13 -43.17 -13.15 -7.39
CA PHE A 13 -43.59 -11.85 -6.86
C PHE A 13 -43.58 -10.82 -8.01
N PRO A 14 -44.58 -9.91 -8.08
CA PRO A 14 -44.79 -9.06 -9.24
C PRO A 14 -44.03 -7.74 -9.11
N GLY A 15 -43.53 -7.21 -10.23
CA GLY A 15 -43.12 -5.81 -10.33
C GLY A 15 -41.67 -5.56 -10.76
N ILE A 16 -41.24 -6.08 -11.91
CA ILE A 16 -40.11 -5.50 -12.64
C ILE A 16 -40.51 -5.38 -14.11
N ARG A 17 -40.61 -4.13 -14.58
CA ARG A 17 -40.80 -3.79 -16.00
C ARG A 17 -39.58 -4.31 -16.78
N LYS A 18 -39.84 -5.15 -17.79
CA LYS A 18 -38.85 -5.59 -18.79
C LYS A 18 -38.25 -4.35 -19.47
N PHE A 19 -36.95 -4.12 -19.31
CA PHE A 19 -36.21 -3.33 -20.29
C PHE A 19 -35.74 -4.26 -21.39
N SER A 20 -36.09 -3.87 -22.62
CA SER A 20 -35.77 -4.53 -23.88
C SER A 20 -34.27 -4.80 -24.02
N SER A 21 -33.96 -6.04 -24.40
CA SER A 21 -32.67 -6.47 -24.91
C SER A 21 -32.23 -5.58 -26.08
N ILE A 22 -31.09 -4.92 -25.94
CA ILE A 22 -30.39 -4.31 -27.07
C ILE A 22 -29.70 -5.44 -27.82
N THR A 23 -30.32 -5.87 -28.91
CA THR A 23 -29.72 -6.77 -29.90
C THR A 23 -28.74 -5.96 -30.74
N ILE A 24 -27.45 -6.30 -30.70
CA ILE A 24 -26.43 -5.74 -31.59
C ILE A 24 -26.68 -6.34 -32.99
N PRO A 25 -26.85 -5.55 -34.07
CA PRO A 25 -27.07 -6.11 -35.40
C PRO A 25 -25.77 -6.73 -35.93
N THR A 26 -25.84 -7.99 -36.33
CA THR A 26 -24.84 -8.61 -37.21
C THR A 26 -25.30 -8.46 -38.65
N GLU A 27 -24.88 -7.39 -39.33
CA GLU A 27 -25.10 -7.25 -40.78
C GLU A 27 -23.81 -7.50 -41.56
N GLY A 28 -23.82 -8.63 -42.26
CA GLY A 28 -23.70 -8.69 -43.72
C GLY A 28 -22.57 -7.91 -44.40
N ILE A 29 -21.54 -8.65 -44.79
CA ILE A 29 -20.58 -8.23 -45.82
C ILE A 29 -21.31 -8.19 -47.18
N THR A 30 -21.29 -7.04 -47.86
CA THR A 30 -21.42 -6.98 -49.32
C THR A 30 -20.21 -6.24 -49.90
N ARG A 31 -19.39 -6.98 -50.65
CA ARG A 31 -18.32 -6.46 -51.51
C ARG A 31 -18.88 -6.17 -52.91
N ASN A 32 -18.40 -5.07 -53.50
CA ASN A 32 -18.10 -4.79 -54.92
C ASN A 32 -17.88 -3.26 -54.98
N VAL A 33 -16.78 -2.64 -55.42
CA VAL A 33 -15.97 -2.78 -56.64
C VAL A 33 -14.57 -2.12 -56.37
N THR A 34 -13.51 -2.65 -56.98
CA THR A 34 -12.11 -2.13 -57.03
C THR A 34 -11.87 -1.12 -58.18
N PRO A 35 -10.69 -0.47 -58.34
CA PRO A 35 -9.73 0.07 -57.36
C PRO A 35 -9.36 1.54 -57.68
N ASP A 36 -8.75 2.27 -56.74
CA ASP A 36 -7.67 3.17 -57.13
C ASP A 36 -6.59 3.28 -56.04
N LEU A 37 -5.35 3.14 -56.49
CA LEU A 37 -4.13 3.11 -55.71
C LEU A 37 -3.73 4.54 -55.36
N ASN A 38 -3.71 4.91 -54.08
CA ASN A 38 -2.64 5.73 -53.50
C ASN A 38 -2.72 5.73 -51.96
N SER A 39 -1.68 5.16 -51.36
CA SER A 39 -1.20 5.33 -49.98
C SER A 39 -2.21 5.78 -48.91
N VAL A 40 -3.01 4.83 -48.40
CA VAL A 40 -3.50 4.91 -47.03
C VAL A 40 -2.74 3.86 -46.25
N SER A 41 -1.86 4.28 -45.35
CA SER A 41 -1.32 3.42 -44.30
C SER A 41 -2.48 3.03 -43.39
N VAL A 42 -3.18 1.95 -43.74
CA VAL A 42 -4.16 1.33 -42.86
C VAL A 42 -3.37 0.73 -41.70
N THR A 43 -3.26 1.48 -40.62
CA THR A 43 -2.86 0.93 -39.33
C THR A 43 -3.97 -0.03 -38.95
N VAL A 44 -3.74 -1.32 -39.16
CA VAL A 44 -4.62 -2.38 -38.66
C VAL A 44 -4.52 -2.31 -37.13
N ARG A 45 -5.36 -1.48 -36.50
CA ARG A 45 -5.56 -1.54 -35.06
C ARG A 45 -6.08 -2.93 -34.76
N ASN A 46 -5.32 -3.65 -33.93
CA ASN A 46 -5.69 -4.95 -33.46
C ASN A 46 -7.04 -4.82 -32.74
N LYS A 47 -8.08 -5.55 -33.19
CA LYS A 47 -9.45 -5.45 -32.65
C LYS A 47 -9.58 -5.81 -31.16
N ASN A 48 -8.48 -6.21 -30.53
CA ASN A 48 -8.38 -6.60 -29.13
C ASN A 48 -7.63 -5.56 -28.26
N GLU A 49 -7.18 -4.42 -28.80
CA GLU A 49 -6.64 -3.34 -27.96
C GLU A 49 -7.79 -2.54 -27.34
N PRO A 50 -7.83 -2.40 -26.01
CA PRO A 50 -8.86 -1.62 -25.33
C PRO A 50 -8.79 -0.16 -25.74
N ASN A 51 -9.91 0.41 -26.15
CA ASN A 51 -10.02 1.81 -26.51
C ASN A 51 -9.94 2.69 -25.25
N LEU A 52 -8.74 3.17 -24.93
CA LEU A 52 -8.45 3.98 -23.73
C LEU A 52 -9.31 5.25 -23.66
N GLU A 53 -9.62 5.87 -24.80
CA GLU A 53 -10.44 7.09 -24.90
C GLU A 53 -11.90 6.84 -24.48
N LEU A 54 -12.46 5.68 -24.88
CA LEU A 54 -13.78 5.25 -24.41
C LEU A 54 -13.78 4.98 -22.89
N LEU A 55 -12.73 4.34 -22.37
CA LEU A 55 -12.61 4.08 -20.92
C LEU A 55 -12.47 5.38 -20.12
N GLU A 56 -11.74 6.35 -20.65
CA GLU A 56 -11.59 7.68 -20.06
C GLU A 56 -12.92 8.45 -20.06
N THR A 57 -13.65 8.42 -21.17
CA THR A 57 -14.98 9.04 -21.29
C THR A 57 -15.95 8.44 -20.26
N PHE A 58 -15.98 7.11 -20.13
CA PHE A 58 -16.79 6.44 -19.10
C PHE A 58 -16.37 6.86 -17.68
N ARG A 59 -15.07 6.98 -17.43
CA ARG A 59 -14.55 7.41 -16.13
C ARG A 59 -14.97 8.84 -15.80
N GLN A 60 -14.83 9.78 -16.74
CA GLN A 60 -15.24 11.17 -16.54
C GLN A 60 -16.74 11.29 -16.26
N GLN A 61 -17.57 10.46 -16.91
CA GLN A 61 -19.00 10.39 -16.61
C GLN A 61 -19.29 9.86 -15.20
N GLU A 62 -18.63 8.79 -14.74
CA GLU A 62 -18.81 8.29 -13.37
C GLU A 62 -18.24 9.26 -12.31
N ALA A 63 -17.12 9.91 -12.59
CA ALA A 63 -16.54 10.94 -11.73
C ALA A 63 -17.49 12.15 -11.60
N SER A 64 -18.12 12.57 -12.69
CA SER A 64 -19.13 13.63 -12.69
C SER A 64 -20.37 13.26 -11.85
N LYS A 65 -20.85 12.01 -11.94
CA LYS A 65 -21.95 11.51 -11.10
C LYS A 65 -21.59 11.49 -9.61
N LEU A 66 -20.34 11.17 -9.27
CA LEU A 66 -19.84 11.28 -7.90
C LEU A 66 -19.81 12.73 -7.42
N LEU A 67 -19.30 13.64 -8.25
CA LEU A 67 -19.19 15.05 -7.91
C LEU A 67 -20.56 15.67 -7.61
N GLN A 68 -21.60 15.25 -8.34
CA GLN A 68 -22.99 15.65 -8.11
C GLN A 68 -23.59 15.12 -6.79
N THR A 69 -23.02 14.05 -6.21
CA THR A 69 -23.47 13.48 -4.93
C THR A 69 -22.63 13.95 -3.73
N LYS A 70 -21.73 14.93 -3.93
CA LYS A 70 -20.89 15.48 -2.85
C LYS A 70 -21.73 16.13 -1.76
N CYS A 71 -21.48 15.70 -0.52
CA CYS A 71 -21.94 16.37 0.68
C CYS A 71 -20.75 17.16 1.23
N SER A 72 -20.85 18.48 1.25
CA SER A 72 -19.77 19.43 1.56
C SER A 72 -19.43 19.48 3.05
N ILE A 73 -19.02 18.36 3.66
CA ILE A 73 -18.68 18.31 5.09
C ILE A 73 -17.18 18.01 5.25
N PRO A 74 -16.40 18.89 5.91
CA PRO A 74 -15.00 18.64 6.22
C PRO A 74 -14.84 17.42 7.15
N TRP A 75 -13.84 16.57 6.87
CA TRP A 75 -13.46 15.45 7.74
C TRP A 75 -12.41 15.91 8.74
N THR A 76 -12.53 15.49 10.00
CA THR A 76 -11.48 15.72 11.00
C THR A 76 -11.11 14.43 11.72
N THR A 77 -9.86 14.34 12.15
CA THR A 77 -9.44 13.34 13.13
C THR A 77 -9.87 13.79 14.53
N PRO A 78 -10.34 12.88 15.40
CA PRO A 78 -10.38 13.15 16.82
C PRO A 78 -8.96 12.97 17.37
N GLU A 79 -8.20 14.05 17.53
CA GLU A 79 -7.03 14.05 18.44
C GLU A 79 -7.14 15.20 19.45
N VAL A 80 -7.34 14.78 20.71
CA VAL A 80 -6.94 15.40 21.98
C VAL A 80 -6.94 16.93 22.01
N SER A 81 -8.04 17.49 22.51
CA SER A 81 -8.06 18.81 23.17
C SER A 81 -6.99 18.88 24.26
N ARG A 82 -5.81 19.42 23.93
CA ARG A 82 -4.99 20.08 24.95
C ARG A 82 -5.49 21.52 25.07
N ASN A 83 -6.08 21.80 26.22
CA ASN A 83 -6.57 23.10 26.67
C ASN A 83 -5.67 24.26 26.24
N ILE A 84 -6.26 25.21 25.50
CA ILE A 84 -6.00 26.64 25.63
C ILE A 84 -7.38 27.32 25.60
N GLY A 85 -7.58 28.29 26.50
CA GLY A 85 -8.87 28.74 26.99
C GLY A 85 -9.84 29.36 25.98
N SER A 86 -11.12 29.29 26.38
CA SER A 86 -12.27 30.12 26.00
C SER A 86 -12.35 30.68 24.57
N THR A 87 -13.33 30.23 23.78
CA THR A 87 -14.65 30.89 23.61
C THR A 87 -15.42 30.14 22.52
N THR A 88 -16.70 29.92 22.78
CA THR A 88 -17.72 29.25 21.94
C THR A 88 -17.81 29.81 20.51
N ILE A 89 -18.03 28.95 19.50
CA ILE A 89 -19.09 29.01 18.46
C ILE A 89 -18.83 27.95 17.36
N ALA A 90 -19.93 27.39 16.84
CA ALA A 90 -20.13 26.51 15.67
C ALA A 90 -19.93 24.99 15.87
N THR A 91 -21.05 24.31 16.14
CA THR A 91 -21.25 22.87 15.96
C THR A 91 -21.27 22.51 14.47
N ASP A 92 -20.12 22.53 13.81
CA ASP A 92 -19.96 21.82 12.53
C ASP A 92 -19.84 20.33 12.83
N LYS A 93 -20.83 19.53 12.38
CA LYS A 93 -20.81 18.06 12.47
C LYS A 93 -19.68 17.49 11.60
N LYS A 94 -18.44 17.58 12.07
CA LYS A 94 -17.27 16.97 11.42
C LYS A 94 -17.38 15.45 11.54
N ARG A 95 -17.38 14.73 10.41
CA ARG A 95 -17.38 13.26 10.40
C ARG A 95 -15.98 12.76 10.74
N SER A 96 -15.92 11.74 11.59
CA SER A 96 -14.67 11.06 11.91
C SER A 96 -14.18 10.29 10.69
N ILE A 97 -12.88 10.26 10.44
CA ILE A 97 -12.30 9.40 9.39
C ILE A 97 -12.70 7.92 9.54
N TRP A 98 -13.03 7.51 10.77
CA TRP A 98 -13.50 6.17 11.11
C TRP A 98 -14.90 5.88 10.56
N ASP A 99 -15.71 6.92 10.36
CA ASP A 99 -17.06 6.85 9.82
C ASP A 99 -17.08 6.79 8.28
N TRP A 100 -15.92 6.82 7.62
CA TRP A 100 -15.86 6.74 6.16
C TRP A 100 -16.53 5.47 5.66
N ARG A 101 -17.34 5.59 4.60
CA ARG A 101 -17.92 4.47 3.88
C ARG A 101 -17.56 4.60 2.40
N PRO A 102 -17.28 3.48 1.71
CA PRO A 102 -17.04 3.53 0.28
C PRO A 102 -18.25 4.11 -0.45
N ALA A 103 -18.00 5.03 -1.39
CA ALA A 103 -19.05 5.53 -2.26
C ALA A 103 -19.70 4.36 -3.04
N PRO A 104 -21.02 4.43 -3.36
CA PRO A 104 -21.74 3.31 -3.97
C PRO A 104 -21.10 2.73 -5.24
N LEU A 105 -20.41 3.55 -6.04
CA LEU A 105 -19.71 3.06 -7.24
C LEU A 105 -18.60 2.03 -6.93
N PHE A 106 -17.94 2.16 -5.77
CA PHE A 106 -16.88 1.25 -5.35
C PHE A 106 -17.44 -0.11 -4.92
N LEU A 107 -18.77 -0.22 -4.80
CA LEU A 107 -19.52 -1.44 -4.48
C LEU A 107 -20.29 -2.00 -5.70
N LYS A 108 -20.27 -1.32 -6.86
CA LYS A 108 -20.96 -1.81 -8.07
C LYS A 108 -20.23 -2.99 -8.70
N HIS A 109 -21.01 -3.99 -9.12
CA HIS A 109 -20.54 -5.15 -9.89
C HIS A 109 -20.01 -4.77 -11.28
N SER A 110 -20.68 -3.81 -11.94
CA SER A 110 -20.25 -3.28 -13.23
C SER A 110 -19.16 -2.23 -13.00
N PHE A 111 -17.91 -2.59 -13.32
CA PHE A 111 -16.81 -1.64 -13.39
C PHE A 111 -15.94 -1.97 -14.60
N VAL A 112 -15.28 -0.95 -15.14
CA VAL A 112 -14.36 -1.12 -16.26
C VAL A 112 -13.09 -1.78 -15.74
N LYS A 113 -12.78 -2.97 -16.26
CA LYS A 113 -11.47 -3.59 -16.05
C LYS A 113 -10.46 -2.87 -16.94
N TRP A 114 -9.46 -2.25 -16.32
CA TRP A 114 -8.41 -1.60 -17.08
C TRP A 114 -7.39 -2.61 -17.59
N PRO A 115 -6.88 -2.45 -18.82
CA PRO A 115 -5.72 -3.21 -19.26
C PRO A 115 -4.55 -2.99 -18.30
N VAL A 116 -3.71 -4.01 -18.17
CA VAL A 116 -2.39 -3.82 -17.59
C VAL A 116 -1.58 -3.06 -18.63
N LEU A 117 -1.29 -1.78 -18.34
CA LEU A 117 -0.39 -1.02 -19.20
C LEU A 117 1.04 -1.49 -18.98
N ASN A 118 1.85 -1.40 -20.03
CA ASN A 118 3.27 -1.66 -19.89
C ASN A 118 3.93 -0.47 -19.18
N VAL A 119 4.82 -0.77 -18.23
CA VAL A 119 5.65 0.21 -17.53
C VAL A 119 6.47 1.04 -18.51
N GLN A 120 6.97 0.48 -19.62
CA GLN A 120 7.76 1.26 -20.58
C GLN A 120 6.93 2.29 -21.34
N ASP A 121 5.68 1.95 -21.67
CA ASP A 121 4.81 2.75 -22.53
C ASP A 121 3.95 3.74 -21.72
N THR A 122 3.90 3.57 -20.40
CA THR A 122 3.16 4.47 -19.51
C THR A 122 4.00 5.72 -19.20
N PRO A 123 3.44 6.93 -19.30
CA PRO A 123 4.11 8.16 -18.85
C PRO A 123 4.50 8.10 -17.37
N MET A 124 5.65 8.70 -17.03
CA MET A 124 6.10 8.82 -15.64
C MET A 124 6.84 10.14 -15.41
N ASP A 125 6.49 10.82 -14.31
CA ASP A 125 7.21 12.00 -13.85
C ASP A 125 7.94 11.76 -12.53
N ILE A 126 9.15 12.33 -12.44
CA ILE A 126 9.90 12.44 -11.20
C ILE A 126 9.61 13.83 -10.63
N ILE A 127 8.99 13.84 -9.45
CA ILE A 127 8.52 15.05 -8.79
C ILE A 127 9.51 15.37 -7.67
N ASN A 128 10.42 16.29 -7.93
CA ASN A 128 11.50 16.70 -7.01
C ASN A 128 11.69 18.22 -6.92
N THR A 129 10.79 19.00 -7.53
CA THR A 129 10.73 20.47 -7.40
C THR A 129 9.30 20.92 -7.12
N GLU A 130 9.14 22.12 -6.56
CA GLU A 130 7.83 22.67 -6.22
C GLU A 130 6.94 22.83 -7.47
N GLU A 131 7.52 23.24 -8.60
CA GLU A 131 6.79 23.44 -9.86
C GLU A 131 6.17 22.13 -10.34
N LYS A 132 6.98 21.06 -10.42
CA LYS A 132 6.49 19.73 -10.80
C LYS A 132 5.46 19.18 -9.82
N PHE A 133 5.61 19.50 -8.54
CA PHE A 133 4.63 19.10 -7.53
C PHE A 133 3.27 19.78 -7.77
N LYS A 134 3.26 21.09 -8.06
CA LYS A 134 2.04 21.83 -8.42
C LYS A 134 1.41 21.32 -9.71
N GLU A 135 2.22 20.98 -10.71
CA GLU A 135 1.76 20.36 -11.97
C GLU A 135 1.08 19.02 -11.69
N MET A 136 1.72 18.12 -10.94
CA MET A 136 1.12 16.85 -10.52
C MET A 136 -0.20 17.05 -9.78
N MET A 137 -0.25 17.96 -8.80
CA MET A 137 -1.48 18.22 -8.04
C MET A 137 -2.61 18.78 -8.91
N THR A 138 -2.28 19.62 -9.89
CA THR A 138 -3.25 20.13 -10.86
C THR A 138 -3.75 19.03 -11.77
N GLU A 139 -2.85 18.20 -12.32
CA GLU A 139 -3.22 17.06 -13.15
C GLU A 139 -4.11 16.07 -12.40
N LEU A 140 -3.77 15.71 -11.15
CA LEU A 140 -4.59 14.81 -10.33
C LEU A 140 -5.99 15.38 -10.04
N ARG A 141 -6.14 16.70 -9.92
CA ARG A 141 -7.44 17.38 -9.74
C ARG A 141 -8.25 17.38 -11.04
N ASP A 142 -7.63 17.78 -12.14
CA ASP A 142 -8.27 17.93 -13.45
C ASP A 142 -8.72 16.59 -14.03
N LEU A 143 -7.90 15.55 -13.82
CA LEU A 143 -8.25 14.19 -14.17
C LEU A 143 -9.46 13.67 -13.38
N GLN A 144 -9.83 14.30 -12.25
CA GLN A 144 -10.87 13.83 -11.34
C GLN A 144 -10.70 12.34 -11.00
N VAL A 145 -9.47 11.97 -10.59
CA VAL A 145 -9.14 10.57 -10.30
C VAL A 145 -10.11 9.99 -9.25
N MET A 146 -10.71 8.84 -9.57
CA MET A 146 -11.58 8.13 -8.61
C MET A 146 -10.78 7.15 -7.75
N GLU A 147 -9.63 6.69 -8.24
CA GLU A 147 -8.71 5.85 -7.49
C GLU A 147 -7.26 6.15 -7.85
N ILE A 148 -6.37 5.95 -6.87
CA ILE A 148 -4.93 5.97 -7.05
C ILE A 148 -4.31 4.73 -6.40
N GLY A 149 -3.31 4.15 -7.05
CA GLY A 149 -2.41 3.19 -6.43
C GLY A 149 -1.26 3.96 -5.78
N PHE A 150 -0.87 3.66 -4.55
CA PHE A 150 0.29 4.33 -3.95
C PHE A 150 1.13 3.41 -3.07
N ARG A 151 2.41 3.76 -2.92
CA ARG A 151 3.36 3.14 -1.99
C ARG A 151 4.26 4.18 -1.36
N VAL A 152 4.76 3.85 -0.18
CA VAL A 152 5.74 4.67 0.53
C VAL A 152 7.04 3.89 0.64
N LYS A 153 8.17 4.53 0.31
CA LYS A 153 9.50 3.94 0.42
C LYS A 153 10.20 4.51 1.62
N ASN A 154 10.15 3.72 2.69
CA ASN A 154 10.75 4.10 3.96
C ASN A 154 12.23 3.70 4.02
N SER A 155 13.06 4.56 4.60
CA SER A 155 14.46 4.29 4.89
C SER A 155 14.59 3.03 5.75
N SER A 156 15.42 2.09 5.28
CA SER A 156 15.78 0.89 6.04
C SER A 156 16.84 1.18 7.10
N THR A 157 17.52 2.33 7.02
CA THR A 157 18.68 2.66 7.85
C THR A 157 18.37 3.61 8.99
N ASN A 158 17.24 4.34 8.97
CA ASN A 158 16.85 5.25 10.05
C ASN A 158 16.06 4.52 11.15
N TYR A 159 16.20 4.98 12.40
CA TYR A 159 15.49 4.38 13.56
C TYR A 159 13.96 4.42 13.36
N GLN A 160 13.43 5.60 13.03
CA GLN A 160 12.00 5.82 12.84
C GLN A 160 11.48 5.53 11.41
N ARG A 161 12.31 4.95 10.53
CA ARG A 161 11.94 4.63 9.13
C ARG A 161 11.33 5.81 8.37
N LEU A 162 12.13 6.87 8.19
CA LEU A 162 11.78 8.06 7.42
C LEU A 162 11.20 7.72 6.04
N ALA A 163 10.06 8.31 5.67
CA ALA A 163 9.52 8.22 4.32
C ALA A 163 10.40 9.01 3.33
N CYS A 164 11.01 8.30 2.38
CA CYS A 164 11.94 8.90 1.41
C CYS A 164 11.31 9.14 0.04
N LEU A 165 10.37 8.29 -0.38
CA LEU A 165 9.63 8.43 -1.64
C LEU A 165 8.17 8.06 -1.43
N ILE A 166 7.28 8.74 -2.15
CA ILE A 166 5.91 8.31 -2.37
C ILE A 166 5.76 8.04 -3.86
N THR A 167 5.29 6.86 -4.22
CA THR A 167 4.91 6.59 -5.61
C THR A 167 3.40 6.60 -5.73
N ILE A 168 2.89 7.28 -6.74
CA ILE A 168 1.46 7.41 -7.03
C ILE A 168 1.25 6.95 -8.47
N SER A 169 0.31 6.05 -8.68
CA SER A 169 -0.05 5.55 -10.00
C SER A 169 -1.53 5.80 -10.21
N THR A 170 -1.85 6.47 -11.30
CA THR A 170 -3.21 6.56 -11.83
C THR A 170 -3.40 5.45 -12.86
N ARG A 171 -4.55 5.44 -13.56
CA ARG A 171 -4.76 4.51 -14.68
C ARG A 171 -3.88 4.80 -15.90
N PHE A 172 -3.26 5.98 -15.98
CA PHE A 172 -2.59 6.45 -17.20
C PHE A 172 -1.16 6.92 -16.98
N LYS A 173 -0.77 7.23 -15.74
CA LYS A 173 0.50 7.89 -15.44
C LYS A 173 0.99 7.55 -14.04
N ASP A 174 2.31 7.42 -13.94
CA ASP A 174 3.02 7.20 -12.68
C ASP A 174 3.76 8.46 -12.22
N TYR A 175 3.85 8.62 -10.91
CA TYR A 175 4.59 9.71 -10.26
C TYR A 175 5.52 9.13 -9.21
N VAL A 176 6.78 9.56 -9.23
CA VAL A 176 7.78 9.25 -8.19
C VAL A 176 8.09 10.55 -7.47
N VAL A 177 7.51 10.71 -6.28
CA VAL A 177 7.62 11.93 -5.48
C VAL A 177 8.78 11.82 -4.50
N ASP A 178 9.72 12.74 -4.60
CA ASP A 178 10.86 12.86 -3.69
C ASP A 178 10.44 13.58 -2.40
N CYS A 179 10.16 12.80 -1.35
CA CYS A 179 9.70 13.38 -0.09
C CYS A 179 10.75 14.16 0.66
N LEU A 180 12.04 13.87 0.43
CA LEU A 180 13.13 14.57 1.13
C LEU A 180 13.32 15.98 0.58
N SER A 181 13.02 16.17 -0.71
CA SER A 181 13.14 17.47 -1.39
C SER A 181 11.86 18.30 -1.31
N LEU A 182 10.71 17.67 -0.99
CA LEU A 182 9.38 18.28 -1.09
C LEU A 182 8.56 18.22 0.20
N GLU A 183 9.23 18.16 1.36
CA GLU A 183 8.56 18.02 2.66
C GLU A 183 7.47 19.10 2.87
N LYS A 184 7.77 20.34 2.53
CA LYS A 184 6.85 21.48 2.73
C LYS A 184 5.62 21.38 1.85
N GLU A 185 5.80 21.06 0.58
CA GLU A 185 4.76 20.95 -0.43
C GLU A 185 3.83 19.78 -0.10
N ILE A 186 4.42 18.64 0.30
CA ILE A 186 3.71 17.44 0.71
C ILE A 186 2.82 17.72 1.92
N VAL A 187 3.37 18.33 2.97
CA VAL A 187 2.61 18.70 4.19
C VAL A 187 1.45 19.64 3.86
N LYS A 188 1.68 20.59 2.95
CA LYS A 188 0.71 21.65 2.62
C LYS A 188 -0.46 21.14 1.79
N GLU A 189 -0.21 20.32 0.76
CA GLU A 189 -1.21 20.09 -0.30
C GLU A 189 -1.56 18.62 -0.54
N LEU A 190 -0.71 17.64 -0.18
CA LEU A 190 -0.95 16.24 -0.58
C LEU A 190 -2.19 15.61 0.09
N ASN A 191 -2.65 16.17 1.21
CA ASN A 191 -3.91 15.79 1.85
C ASN A 191 -5.15 16.06 0.97
N GLU A 192 -5.09 16.96 -0.02
CA GLU A 192 -6.18 17.16 -1.00
C GLU A 192 -6.52 15.87 -1.77
N ILE A 193 -5.56 14.95 -1.88
CA ILE A 193 -5.73 13.65 -2.53
C ILE A 193 -5.92 12.54 -1.48
N PHE A 194 -5.01 12.47 -0.50
CA PHE A 194 -4.99 11.37 0.47
C PHE A 194 -6.14 11.43 1.49
N ALA A 195 -6.57 12.61 1.91
CA ALA A 195 -7.72 12.78 2.80
C ALA A 195 -9.05 12.94 2.05
N ASN A 196 -9.06 12.93 0.71
CA ASN A 196 -10.29 13.04 -0.05
C ASN A 196 -11.07 11.70 -0.01
N PRO A 197 -12.28 11.65 0.59
CA PRO A 197 -13.04 10.42 0.76
C PRO A 197 -13.60 9.85 -0.55
N TYR A 198 -13.59 10.64 -1.63
CA TYR A 198 -14.10 10.27 -2.94
C TYR A 198 -13.02 9.66 -3.84
N ILE A 199 -11.75 9.73 -3.43
CA ILE A 199 -10.62 9.10 -4.11
C ILE A 199 -10.27 7.84 -3.33
N LEU A 200 -10.40 6.67 -3.94
CA LEU A 200 -9.95 5.42 -3.33
C LEU A 200 -8.42 5.33 -3.39
N LYS A 201 -7.79 5.08 -2.25
CA LYS A 201 -6.37 4.83 -2.13
C LYS A 201 -6.13 3.33 -2.07
N VAL A 202 -5.61 2.76 -3.15
CA VAL A 202 -5.23 1.35 -3.23
C VAL A 202 -3.75 1.23 -2.85
N THR A 203 -3.42 0.29 -1.98
CA THR A 203 -2.03 0.04 -1.58
C THR A 203 -1.78 -1.40 -1.20
N PHE A 204 -0.50 -1.74 -1.06
CA PHE A 204 -0.05 -2.95 -0.40
C PHE A 204 0.52 -2.57 0.97
N CYS A 205 -0.26 -2.78 2.03
CA CYS A 205 0.21 -2.60 3.40
C CYS A 205 0.69 -3.93 3.97
N GLY A 206 1.84 -4.41 3.47
CA GLY A 206 2.51 -5.58 4.04
C GLY A 206 2.81 -5.41 5.53
N LYS A 207 3.36 -4.24 5.90
CA LYS A 207 3.55 -3.77 7.27
C LYS A 207 2.95 -2.38 7.37
N VAL A 208 2.29 -2.07 8.48
CA VAL A 208 1.54 -0.81 8.70
C VAL A 208 2.40 0.47 8.66
N VAL A 209 3.72 0.30 8.54
CA VAL A 209 4.73 1.36 8.47
C VAL A 209 4.46 2.39 7.37
N ASP A 210 3.99 1.99 6.19
CA ASP A 210 3.81 2.92 5.06
C ASP A 210 2.75 4.00 5.37
N ILE A 211 1.63 3.62 5.98
CA ILE A 211 0.58 4.58 6.40
C ILE A 211 1.03 5.41 7.60
N LEU A 212 1.73 4.79 8.53
CA LEU A 212 2.17 5.45 9.75
C LEU A 212 3.26 6.47 9.50
N SER A 213 4.17 6.21 8.55
CA SER A 213 5.20 7.18 8.18
C SER A 213 4.59 8.40 7.51
N LEU A 214 3.56 8.26 6.67
CA LEU A 214 2.83 9.42 6.11
C LEU A 214 2.26 10.35 7.19
N LYS A 215 1.62 9.78 8.21
CA LYS A 215 1.09 10.57 9.32
C LYS A 215 2.21 11.21 10.15
N LYS A 216 3.25 10.44 10.48
CA LYS A 216 4.35 10.85 11.37
C LYS A 216 5.27 11.89 10.72
N ASP A 217 5.65 11.68 9.46
CA ASP A 217 6.59 12.52 8.74
C ASP A 217 5.90 13.75 8.11
N PHE A 218 4.63 13.63 7.66
CA PHE A 218 3.98 14.70 6.87
C PHE A 218 2.58 15.12 7.34
N GLY A 219 2.04 14.53 8.43
CA GLY A 219 0.66 14.81 8.86
C GLY A 219 -0.39 14.36 7.84
N ILE A 220 -0.06 13.41 6.96
CA ILE A 220 -0.98 12.94 5.92
C ILE A 220 -1.94 11.89 6.49
N HIS A 221 -3.22 12.07 6.22
CA HIS A 221 -4.27 11.13 6.57
C HIS A 221 -4.78 10.42 5.32
N VAL A 222 -4.99 9.10 5.40
CA VAL A 222 -5.36 8.27 4.25
C VAL A 222 -6.82 7.83 4.36
N ILE A 223 -7.76 8.61 3.83
CA ILE A 223 -9.21 8.30 3.92
C ILE A 223 -9.66 7.50 2.70
N GLY A 224 -10.36 6.39 2.88
CA GLY A 224 -10.80 5.55 1.76
C GLY A 224 -9.67 4.65 1.25
N LEU A 225 -9.27 3.69 2.08
CA LEU A 225 -8.15 2.80 1.83
C LEU A 225 -8.65 1.41 1.39
N PHE A 226 -7.98 0.83 0.40
CA PHE A 226 -8.09 -0.59 0.04
C PHE A 226 -6.70 -1.23 0.10
N ASP A 227 -6.51 -2.18 1.01
CA ASP A 227 -5.26 -2.94 1.15
C ASP A 227 -5.38 -4.28 0.43
N ILE A 228 -4.64 -4.44 -0.67
CA ILE A 228 -4.67 -5.66 -1.49
C ILE A 228 -4.26 -6.91 -0.70
N ARG A 229 -3.47 -6.75 0.38
CA ARG A 229 -3.09 -7.89 1.23
C ARG A 229 -4.24 -8.35 2.10
N LYS A 230 -5.06 -7.42 2.59
CA LYS A 230 -6.26 -7.76 3.37
C LYS A 230 -7.32 -8.39 2.47
N ALA A 231 -7.47 -7.90 1.24
CA ALA A 231 -8.29 -8.53 0.23
C ALA A 231 -7.90 -9.99 -0.01
N GLU A 232 -6.60 -10.24 -0.21
CA GLU A 232 -6.08 -11.58 -0.45
C GLU A 232 -6.38 -12.56 0.67
N ARG A 233 -6.23 -12.11 1.93
CA ARG A 233 -6.53 -12.94 3.10
C ARG A 233 -7.99 -13.39 3.12
N ILE A 234 -8.92 -12.50 2.76
CA ILE A 234 -10.33 -12.88 2.68
C ILE A 234 -10.54 -13.85 1.52
N ILE A 235 -10.02 -13.56 0.33
CA ILE A 235 -10.15 -14.44 -0.85
C ILE A 235 -9.65 -15.86 -0.55
N LYS A 236 -8.42 -16.01 -0.03
CA LYS A 236 -7.86 -17.31 0.34
C LYS A 236 -8.67 -18.03 1.41
N SER A 237 -9.12 -17.30 2.43
CA SER A 237 -9.97 -17.87 3.48
C SER A 237 -11.29 -18.41 2.92
N THR A 238 -11.90 -17.73 1.94
CA THR A 238 -13.15 -18.17 1.31
C THR A 238 -12.96 -19.34 0.35
N GLU A 239 -11.81 -19.41 -0.33
CA GLU A 239 -11.43 -20.53 -1.19
C GLU A 239 -11.04 -21.79 -0.39
N LYS A 240 -11.10 -21.72 0.96
CA LYS A 240 -10.62 -22.76 1.90
C LYS A 240 -9.15 -23.13 1.67
N ILE A 241 -8.38 -22.23 1.08
CA ILE A 241 -6.92 -22.31 1.02
C ILE A 241 -6.43 -21.80 2.39
N ILE A 242 -6.57 -22.65 3.41
CA ILE A 242 -6.14 -22.35 4.77
C ILE A 242 -4.69 -22.80 4.89
N GLU A 243 -3.76 -21.87 4.69
CA GLU A 243 -2.42 -22.03 5.21
C GLU A 243 -2.23 -21.03 6.34
N GLU A 244 -2.21 -21.52 7.58
CA GLU A 244 -2.06 -20.74 8.82
C GLU A 244 -0.76 -19.89 8.87
N ARG A 245 0.13 -20.04 7.88
CA ARG A 245 1.44 -19.40 7.78
C ARG A 245 1.80 -19.00 6.36
N ASP A 246 0.85 -18.39 5.65
CA ASP A 246 1.10 -17.89 4.31
C ASP A 246 2.03 -16.64 4.37
N GLU A 247 3.33 -16.88 4.55
CA GLU A 247 4.34 -15.84 4.59
C GLU A 247 4.45 -15.13 3.22
N GLU A 248 4.07 -15.81 2.15
CA GLU A 248 4.16 -15.35 0.77
C GLU A 248 3.33 -14.09 0.53
N ILE A 249 2.09 -14.04 1.03
CA ILE A 249 1.21 -12.87 0.90
C ILE A 249 1.73 -11.63 1.64
N ASN A 250 2.77 -11.75 2.47
CA ASN A 250 3.43 -10.61 3.10
C ASN A 250 4.46 -9.92 2.21
N THR A 251 4.62 -10.40 0.97
CA THR A 251 5.46 -9.77 -0.05
C THR A 251 4.62 -9.23 -1.18
N PHE A 252 4.98 -8.06 -1.71
CA PHE A 252 4.29 -7.53 -2.89
C PHE A 252 4.57 -8.38 -4.14
N GLY A 253 5.68 -9.13 -4.15
CA GLY A 253 6.04 -9.99 -5.28
C GLY A 253 5.05 -11.14 -5.52
N TYR A 254 4.40 -11.64 -4.46
CA TYR A 254 3.28 -12.57 -4.58
C TYR A 254 2.17 -12.03 -5.49
N PHE A 255 1.79 -10.76 -5.31
CA PHE A 255 0.70 -10.13 -6.05
C PHE A 255 1.07 -9.91 -7.51
N LEU A 256 2.32 -9.48 -7.76
CA LEU A 256 2.83 -9.32 -9.12
C LEU A 256 2.86 -10.66 -9.86
N HIS A 257 3.32 -11.73 -9.21
CA HIS A 257 3.33 -13.05 -9.81
C HIS A 257 1.91 -13.56 -10.08
N LYS A 258 1.02 -13.54 -9.07
CA LYS A 258 -0.34 -14.08 -9.17
C LYS A 258 -1.23 -13.32 -10.16
N TYR A 259 -1.20 -11.99 -10.12
CA TYR A 259 -2.19 -11.16 -10.84
C TYR A 259 -1.67 -10.55 -12.14
N ILE A 260 -0.34 -10.43 -12.27
CA ILE A 260 0.30 -9.73 -13.40
C ILE A 260 1.23 -10.67 -14.19
N ASN A 261 1.63 -11.80 -13.59
CA ASN A 261 2.59 -12.75 -14.16
C ASN A 261 3.98 -12.13 -14.41
N ILE A 262 4.48 -11.36 -13.43
CA ILE A 262 5.84 -10.81 -13.45
C ILE A 262 6.56 -11.04 -12.13
N GLU A 263 7.88 -11.16 -12.19
CA GLU A 263 8.72 -11.20 -11.01
C GLU A 263 8.92 -9.82 -10.40
N SER A 264 9.09 -9.80 -9.08
CA SER A 264 9.31 -8.57 -8.33
C SER A 264 10.77 -8.31 -8.06
N SER A 265 11.18 -7.05 -8.19
CA SER A 265 12.51 -6.57 -7.77
C SER A 265 12.40 -5.69 -6.53
N HIS A 266 12.90 -6.16 -5.38
CA HIS A 266 12.71 -5.49 -4.07
C HIS A 266 13.96 -4.79 -3.51
N ARG A 267 14.78 -4.18 -4.36
CA ARG A 267 16.03 -3.54 -3.91
C ARG A 267 16.08 -2.08 -4.35
N GLY A 268 16.23 -1.18 -3.37
CA GLY A 268 16.44 0.24 -3.61
C GLY A 268 17.01 0.93 -2.38
N PHE A 269 17.97 1.83 -2.61
CA PHE A 269 18.51 2.72 -1.57
C PHE A 269 17.70 4.01 -1.58
N TRP A 270 16.51 3.99 -0.99
CA TRP A 270 15.51 5.07 -1.12
C TRP A 270 15.97 6.44 -0.62
N LYS A 271 16.97 6.48 0.27
CA LYS A 271 17.55 7.71 0.82
C LYS A 271 18.67 8.30 -0.05
N GLN A 272 19.28 7.50 -0.95
CA GLN A 272 20.38 7.96 -1.78
C GLN A 272 19.92 9.07 -2.73
N ARG A 273 20.74 10.13 -2.87
CA ARG A 273 20.54 11.20 -3.85
C ARG A 273 21.85 11.46 -4.61
N PRO A 274 21.79 11.75 -5.93
CA PRO A 274 20.59 11.72 -6.78
C PRO A 274 20.01 10.29 -6.89
N LEU A 275 18.71 10.19 -7.19
CA LEU A 275 18.06 8.89 -7.38
C LEU A 275 18.65 8.21 -8.62
N THR A 276 19.08 6.96 -8.47
CA THR A 276 19.53 6.16 -9.62
C THR A 276 18.35 5.73 -10.47
N GLU A 277 18.57 5.55 -11.77
CA GLU A 277 17.55 5.04 -12.69
C GLU A 277 16.98 3.68 -12.22
N THR A 278 17.84 2.83 -11.65
CA THR A 278 17.44 1.55 -11.06
C THR A 278 16.48 1.72 -9.88
N THR A 279 16.73 2.70 -9.01
CA THR A 279 15.86 3.01 -7.86
C THR A 279 14.52 3.56 -8.32
N ILE A 280 14.53 4.42 -9.34
CA ILE A 280 13.30 4.99 -9.94
C ILE A 280 12.45 3.87 -10.56
N LYS A 281 13.05 3.01 -11.40
CA LYS A 281 12.36 1.87 -12.01
C LYS A 281 11.77 0.92 -10.96
N ALA A 282 12.52 0.62 -9.89
CA ALA A 282 12.05 -0.22 -8.81
C ALA A 282 10.89 0.43 -8.03
N ALA A 283 11.01 1.71 -7.67
CA ALA A 283 9.96 2.45 -6.97
C ALA A 283 8.67 2.53 -7.79
N ARG A 284 8.79 2.84 -9.09
CA ARG A 284 7.67 2.94 -10.03
C ARG A 284 6.84 1.66 -10.10
N LYS A 285 7.50 0.50 -10.30
CA LYS A 285 6.83 -0.81 -10.40
C LYS A 285 6.00 -1.16 -9.16
N ASP A 286 6.38 -0.65 -8.00
CA ASP A 286 5.75 -0.96 -6.73
C ASP A 286 4.33 -0.38 -6.59
N SER A 287 3.96 0.66 -7.35
CA SER A 287 2.59 1.20 -7.40
C SER A 287 1.88 0.98 -8.73
N HIS A 288 2.62 0.89 -9.84
CA HIS A 288 2.09 0.81 -11.20
C HIS A 288 0.97 -0.23 -11.37
N PHE A 289 1.17 -1.43 -10.84
CA PHE A 289 0.23 -2.55 -10.99
C PHE A 289 -0.87 -2.62 -9.93
N LEU A 290 -0.84 -1.76 -8.90
CA LEU A 290 -1.76 -1.85 -7.76
C LEU A 290 -3.23 -1.76 -8.19
N LEU A 291 -3.54 -0.88 -9.13
CA LEU A 291 -4.91 -0.67 -9.60
C LEU A 291 -5.41 -1.87 -10.40
N ASN A 292 -4.55 -2.55 -11.17
CA ASN A 292 -4.92 -3.79 -11.87
C ASN A 292 -5.11 -4.97 -10.90
N VAL A 293 -4.30 -5.05 -9.84
CA VAL A 293 -4.50 -6.05 -8.78
C VAL A 293 -5.83 -5.78 -8.06
N TYR A 294 -6.13 -4.52 -7.75
CA TYR A 294 -7.40 -4.12 -7.16
C TYR A 294 -8.59 -4.53 -8.02
N ASP A 295 -8.56 -4.27 -9.33
CA ASP A 295 -9.66 -4.66 -10.23
C ASP A 295 -9.93 -6.16 -10.16
N GLN A 296 -8.88 -6.98 -10.22
CA GLN A 296 -9.01 -8.44 -10.17
C GLN A 296 -9.51 -8.94 -8.81
N GLN A 297 -8.96 -8.40 -7.71
CA GLN A 297 -9.43 -8.77 -6.38
C GLN A 297 -10.86 -8.31 -6.11
N LYS A 298 -11.24 -7.11 -6.57
CA LYS A 298 -12.61 -6.61 -6.47
C LYS A 298 -13.57 -7.53 -7.21
N GLU A 299 -13.22 -7.97 -8.42
CA GLU A 299 -14.01 -8.93 -9.19
C GLU A 299 -14.23 -10.24 -8.42
N LEU A 300 -13.16 -10.81 -7.86
CA LEU A 300 -13.22 -12.04 -7.06
C LEU A 300 -14.08 -11.84 -5.81
N LEU A 301 -13.84 -10.78 -5.04
CA LEU A 301 -14.59 -10.46 -3.82
C LEU A 301 -16.08 -10.21 -4.05
N MET A 302 -16.47 -9.72 -5.23
CA MET A 302 -17.88 -9.54 -5.56
C MET A 302 -18.55 -10.84 -6.03
N LYS A 303 -17.80 -11.78 -6.62
CA LYS A 303 -18.31 -13.13 -6.93
C LYS A 303 -18.52 -13.96 -5.66
N LEU A 304 -17.72 -13.69 -4.63
CA LEU A 304 -17.90 -14.25 -3.30
C LEU A 304 -19.12 -13.56 -2.67
N GLU A 305 -20.27 -14.22 -2.67
CA GLU A 305 -21.46 -13.79 -1.91
C GLU A 305 -21.06 -13.51 -0.44
N ASN A 306 -21.78 -12.63 0.28
CA ASN A 306 -21.56 -12.19 1.68
C ASN A 306 -20.90 -10.81 1.92
N GLY A 307 -20.80 -9.93 0.92
CA GLY A 307 -20.36 -8.54 1.17
C GLY A 307 -18.89 -8.41 1.59
N TYR A 308 -18.05 -9.40 1.27
CA TYR A 308 -16.63 -9.42 1.62
C TYR A 308 -15.85 -8.19 1.14
N LEU A 309 -16.26 -7.61 0.01
CA LEU A 309 -15.68 -6.35 -0.47
C LEU A 309 -15.80 -5.22 0.58
N LEU A 310 -16.95 -5.11 1.24
CA LEU A 310 -17.15 -4.14 2.32
C LEU A 310 -16.26 -4.45 3.53
N SER A 311 -16.13 -5.74 3.88
CA SER A 311 -15.23 -6.19 4.94
C SER A 311 -13.77 -5.83 4.65
N VAL A 312 -13.32 -5.89 3.39
CA VAL A 312 -11.97 -5.43 3.03
C VAL A 312 -11.79 -3.94 3.28
N TYR A 313 -12.76 -3.10 2.90
CA TYR A 313 -12.69 -1.66 3.16
C TYR A 313 -12.63 -1.36 4.66
N GLU A 314 -13.47 -2.03 5.48
CA GLU A 314 -13.46 -1.87 6.93
C GLU A 314 -12.14 -2.35 7.56
N LEU A 315 -11.67 -3.55 7.18
CA LEU A 315 -10.39 -4.06 7.65
C LEU A 315 -9.25 -3.15 7.21
N SER A 316 -9.30 -2.54 6.03
CA SER A 316 -8.27 -1.64 5.53
C SER A 316 -8.08 -0.42 6.44
N LYS A 317 -9.16 0.12 7.03
CA LYS A 317 -9.10 1.23 8.01
C LYS A 317 -8.20 0.94 9.21
N SER A 318 -8.09 -0.31 9.65
CA SER A 318 -7.25 -0.66 10.81
C SER A 318 -5.76 -0.39 10.60
N ALA A 319 -5.29 -0.21 9.36
CA ALA A 319 -3.92 0.22 9.09
C ALA A 319 -3.65 1.67 9.58
N GLN A 320 -4.70 2.44 9.87
CA GLN A 320 -4.58 3.82 10.33
C GLN A 320 -4.69 3.93 11.87
N THR A 321 -5.32 2.96 12.54
CA THR A 321 -5.54 2.97 14.00
C THR A 321 -4.37 2.39 14.79
N GLN A 322 -3.52 1.57 14.17
CA GLN A 322 -2.37 1.00 14.87
C GLN A 322 -1.40 2.15 15.16
N GLY A 323 -1.37 2.65 16.40
CA GLY A 323 -0.41 3.67 16.79
C GLY A 323 1.01 3.25 16.42
N LEU A 324 1.89 4.20 16.10
CA LEU A 324 3.32 3.91 15.92
C LEU A 324 3.92 3.18 17.13
N SER A 325 3.39 3.48 18.32
CA SER A 325 3.71 2.82 19.60
C SER A 325 3.09 1.43 19.78
N ALA A 326 2.10 1.03 18.96
CA ALA A 326 1.40 -0.25 19.08
C ALA A 326 2.15 -1.41 18.42
N ARG A 327 3.23 -1.13 17.67
CA ARG A 327 4.14 -2.19 17.25
C ARG A 327 4.98 -2.58 18.45
N ASN A 328 4.76 -3.80 18.95
CA ASN A 328 5.67 -4.38 19.91
C ASN A 328 7.05 -4.50 19.26
N GLU A 329 7.93 -3.52 19.50
CA GLU A 329 9.32 -3.53 19.03
C GLU A 329 10.09 -4.76 19.54
N ASN A 330 9.55 -5.43 20.55
CA ASN A 330 10.06 -6.67 21.15
C ASN A 330 9.33 -7.92 20.63
N GLU A 331 8.43 -7.81 19.63
CA GLU A 331 7.72 -8.96 19.03
C GLU A 331 8.68 -10.06 18.55
N TRP A 332 9.87 -9.67 18.08
CA TRP A 332 10.90 -10.63 17.68
C TRP A 332 11.47 -11.44 18.84
N MET A 333 11.47 -10.88 20.06
CA MET A 333 11.94 -11.55 21.28
C MET A 333 10.95 -12.59 21.77
N GLU A 334 9.65 -12.42 21.53
CA GLU A 334 8.61 -13.37 21.95
C GLU A 334 8.88 -14.79 21.42
N LYS A 335 9.56 -14.91 20.27
CA LYS A 335 10.00 -16.20 19.71
C LYS A 335 10.96 -16.98 20.64
N TYR A 336 11.65 -16.29 21.53
CA TYR A 336 12.66 -16.83 22.44
C TYR A 336 12.18 -16.95 23.88
N LYS A 337 10.96 -16.49 24.19
CA LYS A 337 10.42 -16.44 25.55
C LYS A 337 10.41 -17.80 26.25
N ASN A 338 10.13 -18.86 25.51
CA ASN A 338 10.12 -20.24 26.03
C ASN A 338 11.47 -20.97 25.87
N HIS A 339 12.46 -20.34 25.23
CA HIS A 339 13.78 -20.94 25.00
C HIS A 339 14.80 -20.53 26.06
N PHE A 340 14.57 -19.40 26.74
CA PHE A 340 15.50 -18.81 27.69
C PHE A 340 15.01 -18.98 29.13
N ASN A 341 15.94 -19.25 30.04
CA ASN A 341 15.67 -19.14 31.46
C ASN A 341 15.52 -17.66 31.88
N GLU A 342 15.14 -17.41 33.12
CA GLU A 342 14.90 -16.05 33.63
C GLU A 342 16.11 -15.13 33.47
N GLN A 343 17.33 -15.62 33.74
CA GLN A 343 18.56 -14.84 33.62
C GLN A 343 18.88 -14.51 32.15
N GLN A 344 18.75 -15.48 31.25
CA GLN A 344 18.96 -15.28 29.82
C GLN A 344 17.90 -14.35 29.21
N TRP A 345 16.65 -14.44 29.67
CA TRP A 345 15.58 -13.54 29.26
C TRP A 345 15.80 -12.10 29.72
N HIS A 346 16.22 -11.94 30.98
CA HIS A 346 16.62 -10.63 31.52
C HIS A 346 17.78 -10.04 30.72
N ALA A 347 18.84 -10.84 30.49
CA ALA A 347 19.98 -10.43 29.69
C ALA A 347 19.58 -10.01 28.26
N LEU A 348 18.72 -10.77 27.59
CA LEU A 348 18.20 -10.42 26.26
C LEU A 348 17.43 -9.09 26.28
N THR A 349 16.64 -8.85 27.33
CA THR A 349 15.85 -7.64 27.50
C THR A 349 16.77 -6.41 27.67
N GLU A 350 17.76 -6.48 28.56
CA GLU A 350 18.72 -5.41 28.78
C GLU A 350 19.60 -5.14 27.55
N LEU A 351 20.06 -6.19 26.87
CA LEU A 351 20.78 -6.09 25.60
C LEU A 351 19.94 -5.39 24.53
N ASN A 352 18.66 -5.70 24.45
CA ASN A 352 17.74 -5.05 23.51
C ASN A 352 17.47 -3.59 23.90
N THR A 353 17.38 -3.27 25.19
CA THR A 353 17.27 -1.90 25.70
C THR A 353 18.51 -1.07 25.34
N TRP A 354 19.71 -1.59 25.60
CA TRP A 354 20.98 -0.99 25.18
C TRP A 354 21.00 -0.72 23.68
N ARG A 355 20.67 -1.74 22.87
CA ARG A 355 20.65 -1.61 21.41
C ARG A 355 19.71 -0.50 20.94
N LYS A 356 18.52 -0.39 21.55
CA LYS A 356 17.54 0.65 21.19
C LYS A 356 18.07 2.04 21.52
N ARG A 357 18.66 2.24 22.70
CA ARG A 357 19.26 3.51 23.10
C ARG A 357 20.30 3.98 22.07
N ILE A 358 21.27 3.13 21.75
CA ILE A 358 22.32 3.48 20.76
C ILE A 358 21.71 3.76 19.38
N ALA A 359 20.69 2.98 18.98
CA ALA A 359 20.02 3.17 17.70
C ALA A 359 19.23 4.49 17.64
N GLN A 360 18.62 4.91 18.75
CA GLN A 360 17.94 6.20 18.89
C GLN A 360 18.94 7.36 18.86
N ASP A 361 19.99 7.29 19.66
CA ASP A 361 21.04 8.32 19.76
C ASP A 361 21.67 8.61 18.39
N ARG A 362 21.82 7.58 17.57
CA ARG A 362 22.42 7.67 16.23
C ARG A 362 21.40 7.78 15.10
N ASN A 363 20.10 7.81 15.43
CA ASN A 363 18.98 7.75 14.49
C ASN A 363 19.16 6.67 13.41
N CYS A 364 19.61 5.48 13.81
CA CYS A 364 19.88 4.36 12.91
C CYS A 364 19.00 3.15 13.23
N ASN A 365 18.87 2.23 12.27
CA ASN A 365 18.12 1.01 12.47
C ASN A 365 18.81 0.13 13.53
N VAL A 366 18.05 -0.44 14.46
CA VAL A 366 18.56 -1.34 15.51
C VAL A 366 19.46 -2.46 14.99
N ARG A 367 19.20 -2.97 13.78
CA ARG A 367 20.02 -4.03 13.16
C ARG A 367 21.42 -3.58 12.75
N LEU A 368 21.64 -2.28 12.58
CA LEU A 368 22.96 -1.69 12.32
C LEU A 368 23.80 -1.58 13.59
N VAL A 369 23.17 -1.52 14.76
CA VAL A 369 23.83 -1.55 16.08
C VAL A 369 24.13 -2.98 16.50
N ALA A 370 23.13 -3.87 16.47
CA ALA A 370 23.34 -5.29 16.74
C ALA A 370 22.20 -6.14 16.16
N THR A 371 22.56 -7.22 15.46
CA THR A 371 21.57 -8.15 14.90
C THR A 371 20.86 -8.95 16.00
N ASN A 372 19.65 -9.45 15.73
CA ASN A 372 18.97 -10.33 16.67
C ASN A 372 19.83 -11.56 17.02
N LYS A 373 20.55 -12.10 16.03
CA LYS A 373 21.43 -13.26 16.19
C LYS A 373 22.54 -13.04 17.22
N ILE A 374 23.18 -11.86 17.23
CA ILE A 374 24.25 -11.63 18.21
C ILE A 374 23.67 -11.41 19.61
N LEU A 375 22.54 -10.70 19.74
CA LEU A 375 21.92 -10.52 21.05
C LEU A 375 21.46 -11.85 21.66
N THR A 376 20.89 -12.75 20.84
CA THR A 376 20.51 -14.08 21.31
C THR A 376 21.73 -14.90 21.72
N GLN A 377 22.82 -14.87 20.95
CA GLN A 377 24.06 -15.57 21.32
C GLN A 377 24.69 -15.07 22.61
N LEU A 378 24.67 -13.75 22.85
CA LEU A 378 25.16 -13.15 24.09
C LEU A 378 24.27 -13.53 25.28
N ALA A 379 22.96 -13.47 25.10
CA ALA A 379 21.99 -13.89 26.12
C ALA A 379 22.08 -15.39 26.44
N GLU A 380 22.29 -16.24 25.44
CA GLU A 380 22.46 -17.69 25.62
C GLU A 380 23.70 -18.04 26.45
N ARG A 381 24.83 -17.36 26.17
CA ARG A 381 26.15 -17.69 26.75
C ARG A 381 26.48 -16.96 28.05
N LEU A 382 25.81 -15.84 28.35
CA LEU A 382 26.01 -15.02 29.55
C LEU A 382 27.51 -14.78 29.87
N PRO A 383 28.27 -14.11 28.99
CA PRO A 383 29.71 -13.96 29.16
C PRO A 383 30.05 -13.05 30.35
N LYS A 384 30.52 -13.65 31.45
CA LYS A 384 30.86 -12.94 32.71
C LYS A 384 32.22 -12.24 32.69
N THR A 385 33.03 -12.48 31.65
CA THR A 385 34.36 -11.87 31.43
C THR A 385 34.40 -11.17 30.09
N GLU A 386 35.21 -10.10 30.00
CA GLU A 386 35.40 -9.36 28.75
C GLU A 386 36.02 -10.25 27.66
N GLU A 387 36.94 -11.15 28.01
CA GLU A 387 37.55 -12.09 27.07
C GLU A 387 36.50 -12.97 26.37
N HIS A 388 35.59 -13.57 27.15
CA HIS A 388 34.54 -14.42 26.60
C HIS A 388 33.54 -13.60 25.77
N PHE A 389 33.21 -12.37 26.20
CA PHE A 389 32.37 -11.46 25.42
C PHE A 389 33.02 -11.13 24.06
N MET A 390 34.31 -10.81 24.08
CA MET A 390 35.10 -10.49 22.89
C MET A 390 35.19 -11.67 21.93
N GLU A 391 35.34 -12.90 22.45
CA GLU A 391 35.33 -14.12 21.63
C GLU A 391 34.00 -14.27 20.87
N ILE A 392 32.86 -14.01 21.52
CA ILE A 392 31.54 -14.12 20.90
C ILE A 392 31.38 -13.11 19.76
N ILE A 393 31.70 -11.82 20.01
CA ILE A 393 31.55 -10.78 18.99
C ILE A 393 32.64 -10.84 17.91
N SER A 394 33.78 -11.50 18.18
CA SER A 394 34.88 -11.64 17.21
C SER A 394 34.48 -12.42 15.96
N ARG A 395 33.47 -13.29 16.09
CA ARG A 395 32.89 -14.09 15.01
C ARG A 395 31.97 -13.27 14.09
N MET A 396 31.69 -12.01 14.45
CA MET A 396 30.97 -11.08 13.60
C MET A 396 31.90 -10.44 12.56
N PRO A 397 31.43 -10.19 11.32
CA PRO A 397 32.15 -9.35 10.38
C PRO A 397 32.49 -7.99 11.00
N CYS A 398 33.64 -7.41 10.62
CA CYS A 398 34.05 -6.09 11.08
C CYS A 398 33.03 -5.05 10.59
N THR A 399 32.14 -4.65 11.49
CA THR A 399 30.97 -3.82 11.22
C THR A 399 30.87 -2.77 12.32
N THR A 400 30.16 -1.67 12.07
CA THR A 400 29.86 -0.67 13.10
C THR A 400 29.26 -1.31 14.35
N ALA A 401 28.40 -2.32 14.17
CA ALA A 401 27.84 -3.12 15.26
C ALA A 401 28.89 -3.77 16.18
N ARG A 402 29.95 -4.34 15.59
CA ARG A 402 31.04 -4.97 16.37
C ARG A 402 31.85 -3.93 17.14
N ILE A 403 32.05 -2.74 16.55
CA ILE A 403 32.73 -1.63 17.22
C ILE A 403 31.90 -1.15 18.42
N ASP A 404 30.58 -1.03 18.26
CA ASP A 404 29.67 -0.61 19.32
C ASP A 404 29.67 -1.58 20.50
N LEU A 405 29.55 -2.88 20.21
CA LEU A 405 29.65 -3.93 21.23
C LEU A 405 31.01 -3.92 21.94
N LYS A 406 32.10 -3.67 21.19
CA LYS A 406 33.44 -3.58 21.77
C LYS A 406 33.60 -2.35 22.68
N ASN A 407 33.07 -1.19 22.28
CA ASN A 407 33.19 0.04 23.06
C ASN A 407 32.44 -0.04 24.39
N ASP A 408 31.30 -0.74 24.39
CA ASP A 408 30.46 -0.89 25.59
C ASP A 408 30.68 -2.24 26.32
N SER A 409 31.74 -3.00 26.00
CA SER A 409 32.02 -4.35 26.55
C SER A 409 31.96 -4.38 28.08
N ASN A 410 32.63 -3.43 28.74
CA ASN A 410 32.69 -3.32 30.19
C ASN A 410 31.32 -3.08 30.85
N LEU A 411 30.46 -2.30 30.18
CA LEU A 411 29.09 -2.06 30.65
C LEU A 411 28.24 -3.31 30.46
N LEU A 412 28.34 -3.95 29.29
CA LEU A 412 27.52 -5.09 28.91
C LEU A 412 27.89 -6.36 29.69
N VAL A 413 29.18 -6.58 30.00
CA VAL A 413 29.62 -7.73 30.80
C VAL A 413 29.03 -7.70 32.21
N LYS A 414 28.89 -6.51 32.80
CA LYS A 414 28.25 -6.33 34.11
C LYS A 414 26.77 -6.73 34.13
N LEU A 415 26.10 -6.77 32.97
CA LEU A 415 24.71 -7.24 32.89
C LEU A 415 24.58 -8.76 33.07
N PHE A 416 25.68 -9.50 32.91
CA PHE A 416 25.70 -10.97 32.99
C PHE A 416 26.26 -11.50 34.33
N GLN A 417 26.81 -10.62 35.15
CA GLN A 417 27.31 -10.91 36.50
C GLN A 417 26.15 -10.84 37.49
#